data_AF-A0A1V6FND6-F1
#
_entry.id   AF-A0A1V6FND6-F1
#
_cell.length_a   1.000
_cell.length_b   1.000
_cell.length_c   1.000
_cell.angle_alpha   90.00
_cell.angle_beta   90.00
_cell.angle_gamma   90.00
#
_symmetry.space_group_name_H-M   'P 1'
#
loop_
_entity.id
_entity.type
_entity.pdbx_description
1 polymer ?
#
loop_
_entity_poly.entity_id
_entity_poly.type
_entity_poly.pdbx_seq_one_letter_code
_entity_poly.pdbx_strand_id
1 'polypeptide(L)'
;MTLTPWLLALPLVALAAIPAWRAARMRRRRAFIEAYRFAPHLRAQVLQTWPNLHPGALNDVERGLRQFFRVSLAARGRMVAMPSKVIDELWHALILDTARYQFFCRHAFGRVLHHTPAAAMRAQARGAEPLRRAWRLACADEGLDPRQAAALPLMFELDTTLAIPGGFRYEPDCSRPGSSAWCGNALGCGSTGCGSSHGSDGGDAGGDGGGDGGGCGGGGD
;
A
#
# COMPACT_ATOMS: atom_id res chain seq x y z
N MET A 1 -55.30 8.03 7.06
CA MET A 1 -54.14 8.62 6.36
C MET A 1 -53.39 7.50 5.67
N THR A 2 -53.66 7.25 4.39
CA THR A 2 -52.94 6.23 3.62
C THR A 2 -51.55 6.78 3.30
N LEU A 3 -50.52 6.24 3.94
CA LEU A 3 -49.13 6.48 3.53
C LEU A 3 -49.04 6.17 2.02
N THR A 4 -48.70 7.17 1.22
CA THR A 4 -48.62 7.01 -0.23
C THR A 4 -47.52 5.99 -0.55
N PRO A 5 -47.80 4.92 -1.33
CA PRO A 5 -46.85 3.82 -1.56
C PRO A 5 -45.51 4.29 -2.18
N TRP A 6 -45.51 5.45 -2.84
CA TRP A 6 -44.33 6.12 -3.38
C TRP A 6 -43.32 6.58 -2.32
N LEU A 7 -43.77 6.93 -1.10
CA LEU A 7 -42.89 7.32 0.00
C LEU A 7 -42.02 6.15 0.50
N LEU A 8 -42.45 4.90 0.27
CA LEU A 8 -41.68 3.69 0.58
C LEU A 8 -40.90 3.16 -0.64
N ALA A 9 -41.36 3.40 -1.87
CA ALA A 9 -40.69 2.94 -3.08
C ALA A 9 -39.38 3.69 -3.40
N LEU A 10 -39.34 5.01 -3.22
CA LEU A 10 -38.15 5.83 -3.45
C LEU A 10 -36.93 5.43 -2.58
N PRO A 11 -37.05 5.24 -1.25
CA PRO A 11 -35.93 4.79 -0.43
C PRO A 11 -35.46 3.38 -0.80
N LEU A 12 -36.37 2.47 -1.19
CA LEU A 12 -36.05 1.11 -1.67
C LEU A 12 -35.23 1.14 -2.98
N VAL A 13 -35.64 1.97 -3.94
CA VAL A 13 -34.91 2.17 -5.20
C VAL A 13 -33.53 2.77 -4.94
N ALA A 14 -33.44 3.78 -4.06
CA ALA A 14 -32.16 4.37 -3.67
C ALA A 14 -31.24 3.35 -2.97
N LEU A 15 -31.79 2.47 -2.13
CA LEU A 15 -31.06 1.42 -1.42
C LEU A 15 -30.33 0.47 -2.38
N ALA A 16 -30.92 0.18 -3.54
CA ALA A 16 -30.33 -0.67 -4.57
C ALA A 16 -29.48 0.10 -5.59
N ALA A 17 -29.90 1.30 -6.00
CA ALA A 17 -29.24 2.07 -7.06
C ALA A 17 -27.86 2.61 -6.62
N ILE A 18 -27.73 3.08 -5.38
CA ILE A 18 -26.48 3.64 -4.85
C ILE A 18 -25.34 2.60 -4.81
N PRO A 19 -25.50 1.39 -4.22
CA PRO A 19 -24.43 0.40 -4.20
C PRO A 19 -24.11 -0.10 -5.61
N ALA A 20 -25.10 -0.29 -6.49
CA ALA A 20 -24.88 -0.66 -7.88
C ALA A 20 -24.03 0.38 -8.64
N TRP A 21 -24.36 1.67 -8.49
CA TRP A 21 -23.59 2.76 -9.07
C TRP A 21 -22.16 2.81 -8.51
N ARG A 22 -22.00 2.67 -7.18
CA ARG A 22 -20.67 2.62 -6.54
C ARG A 22 -19.83 1.46 -7.09
N ALA A 23 -20.41 0.27 -7.21
CA ALA A 23 -19.74 -0.90 -7.75
C ALA A 23 -19.36 -0.70 -9.23
N ALA A 24 -20.27 -0.18 -10.05
CA ALA A 24 -20.00 0.13 -11.45
C ALA A 24 -18.88 1.18 -11.60
N ARG A 25 -18.89 2.23 -10.77
CA ARG A 25 -17.83 3.24 -10.73
C ARG A 25 -16.47 2.63 -10.37
N MET A 26 -16.42 1.73 -9.40
CA MET A 26 -15.18 1.03 -9.03
C MET A 26 -14.67 0.13 -10.16
N ARG A 27 -15.54 -0.60 -10.84
CA ARG A 27 -15.17 -1.42 -12.02
C ARG A 27 -14.59 -0.57 -13.15
N ARG A 28 -15.23 0.55 -13.48
CA ARG A 28 -14.74 1.49 -14.52
C ARG A 28 -13.35 2.04 -14.19
N ARG A 29 -13.11 2.39 -12.93
CA ARG A 29 -11.81 2.88 -12.46
C ARG A 29 -10.72 1.82 -12.53
N ARG A 30 -11.04 0.59 -12.12
CA ARG A 30 -10.11 -0.55 -12.24
C ARG A 30 -9.76 -0.83 -13.70
N ALA A 31 -10.76 -0.89 -14.58
CA ALA A 31 -10.55 -1.10 -16.01
C ALA A 31 -9.70 0.01 -16.65
N PHE A 32 -9.88 1.27 -16.24
CA PHE A 32 -9.03 2.38 -16.68
C PHE A 32 -7.56 2.18 -16.27
N ILE A 33 -7.30 1.76 -15.03
CA ILE A 33 -5.93 1.49 -14.55
C ILE A 33 -5.29 0.34 -15.36
N GLU A 34 -6.05 -0.71 -15.63
CA GLU A 34 -5.58 -1.89 -16.37
C GLU A 34 -5.25 -1.56 -17.83
N ALA A 35 -6.10 -0.75 -18.49
CA ALA A 35 -5.92 -0.34 -19.88
C ALA A 35 -4.93 0.82 -20.07
N TYR A 36 -4.40 1.42 -18.99
CA TYR A 36 -3.55 2.60 -19.09
C TYR A 36 -2.21 2.28 -19.77
N ARG A 37 -1.87 3.08 -20.78
CA ARG A 37 -0.61 3.01 -21.53
C ARG A 37 0.35 4.08 -21.01
N PHE A 38 1.49 3.65 -20.49
CA PHE A 38 2.55 4.55 -20.06
C PHE A 38 3.28 5.13 -21.29
N ALA A 39 3.61 6.42 -21.23
CA ALA A 39 4.28 7.08 -22.33
C ALA A 39 5.77 6.65 -22.40
N PRO A 40 6.38 6.56 -23.60
CA PRO A 40 7.76 6.10 -23.74
C PRO A 40 8.79 6.92 -22.95
N HIS A 41 8.56 8.23 -22.77
CA HIS A 41 9.48 9.08 -22.00
C HIS A 41 9.54 8.71 -20.52
N LEU A 42 8.48 8.14 -19.94
CA LEU A 42 8.47 7.67 -18.56
C LEU A 42 9.43 6.49 -18.38
N ARG A 43 9.46 5.58 -19.37
CA ARG A 43 10.41 4.45 -19.42
C ARG A 43 11.85 4.95 -19.54
N ALA A 44 12.06 5.97 -20.37
CA ALA A 44 13.38 6.58 -20.54
C ALA A 44 13.92 7.15 -19.22
N GLN A 45 13.06 7.79 -18.40
CA GLN A 45 13.47 8.28 -17.08
C GLN A 45 13.88 7.14 -16.14
N VAL A 46 13.13 6.03 -16.10
CA VAL A 46 13.51 4.86 -15.28
C VAL A 46 14.87 4.32 -15.70
N LEU A 47 15.16 4.25 -17.00
CA LEU A 47 16.46 3.79 -17.51
C LEU A 47 17.59 4.80 -17.25
N GLN A 48 17.30 6.10 -17.14
CA GLN A 48 18.30 7.09 -16.72
C GLN A 48 18.73 6.86 -15.26
N THR A 49 17.77 6.55 -14.38
CA THR A 49 18.03 6.25 -12.97
C THR A 49 18.64 4.86 -12.77
N TRP A 50 18.22 3.87 -13.57
CA TRP A 50 18.68 2.48 -13.51
C TRP A 50 19.19 1.98 -14.88
N PRO A 51 20.38 2.41 -15.33
CA PRO A 51 20.88 2.12 -16.68
C PRO A 51 21.10 0.65 -17.00
N ASN A 52 21.32 -0.17 -15.97
CA ASN A 52 21.61 -1.60 -16.11
C ASN A 52 20.34 -2.47 -16.22
N LEU A 53 19.14 -1.88 -16.19
CA LEU A 53 17.90 -2.64 -16.34
C LEU A 53 17.75 -3.13 -17.78
N HIS A 54 17.49 -4.42 -17.93
CA HIS A 54 17.12 -5.00 -19.21
C HIS A 54 15.82 -4.35 -19.75
N PRO A 55 15.71 -4.01 -21.04
CA PRO A 55 14.51 -3.32 -21.58
C PRO A 55 13.19 -4.07 -21.35
N GLY A 56 13.24 -5.40 -21.26
CA GLY A 56 12.08 -6.24 -20.92
C GLY A 56 11.57 -6.05 -19.48
N ALA A 57 12.46 -5.69 -18.54
CA ALA A 57 12.11 -5.49 -17.13
C ALA A 57 11.13 -4.32 -16.93
N LEU A 58 11.15 -3.33 -17.82
CA LEU A 58 10.22 -2.21 -17.78
C LEU A 58 8.76 -2.63 -17.93
N ASN A 59 8.48 -3.75 -18.60
CA ASN A 59 7.12 -4.28 -18.66
C ASN A 59 6.65 -4.73 -17.27
N ASP A 60 7.54 -5.32 -16.47
CA ASP A 60 7.25 -5.72 -15.09
C ASP A 60 7.15 -4.52 -14.16
N VAL A 61 7.98 -3.49 -14.35
CA VAL A 61 7.85 -2.21 -13.63
C VAL A 61 6.49 -1.56 -13.90
N GLU A 62 6.04 -1.51 -15.15
CA GLU A 62 4.70 -1.01 -15.49
C GLU A 62 3.59 -1.89 -14.90
N ARG A 63 3.74 -3.22 -14.90
CA ARG A 63 2.78 -4.16 -14.27
C ARG A 63 2.70 -3.89 -12.76
N GLY A 64 3.85 -3.72 -12.10
CA GLY A 64 3.94 -3.38 -10.69
C GLY A 64 3.31 -2.02 -10.37
N LEU A 65 3.52 -1.00 -11.20
CA LEU A 65 2.87 0.30 -11.01
C LEU A 65 1.34 0.22 -11.19
N ARG A 66 0.84 -0.54 -12.18
CA ARG A 66 -0.59 -0.81 -12.31
C ARG A 66 -1.15 -1.51 -11.07
N GLN A 67 -0.42 -2.49 -10.51
CA GLN A 67 -0.80 -3.15 -9.28
C GLN A 67 -0.88 -2.15 -8.11
N PHE A 68 0.13 -1.31 -7.92
CA PHE A 68 0.13 -0.27 -6.89
C PHE A 68 -1.11 0.65 -7.01
N PHE A 69 -1.50 1.04 -8.23
CA PHE A 69 -2.69 1.84 -8.45
C PHE A 69 -4.00 1.09 -8.16
N ARG A 70 -4.10 -0.20 -8.50
CA ARG A 70 -5.26 -1.03 -8.09
C ARG A 70 -5.35 -1.16 -6.58
N VAL A 71 -4.23 -1.39 -5.90
CA VAL A 71 -4.12 -1.42 -4.44
C VAL A 71 -4.55 -0.08 -3.83
N SER A 72 -4.06 1.05 -4.38
CA SER A 72 -4.43 2.39 -3.92
C SER A 72 -5.93 2.70 -4.12
N LEU A 73 -6.52 2.22 -5.23
CA LEU A 73 -7.96 2.31 -5.48
C LEU A 73 -8.74 1.49 -4.44
N ALA A 74 -8.30 0.26 -4.15
CA ALA A 74 -8.91 -0.62 -3.15
C ALA A 74 -8.78 -0.07 -1.71
N ALA A 75 -7.73 0.69 -1.43
CA ALA A 75 -7.50 1.34 -0.13
C ALA A 75 -8.51 2.45 0.20
N ARG A 76 -9.31 2.91 -0.79
CA ARG A 76 -10.36 3.94 -0.64
C ARG A 76 -9.86 5.23 0.00
N GLY A 77 -8.63 5.60 -0.36
CA GLY A 77 -8.00 6.84 0.08
C GLY A 77 -7.26 6.77 1.41
N ARG A 78 -7.24 5.62 2.08
CA ARG A 78 -6.24 5.33 3.10
C ARG A 78 -4.86 5.26 2.44
N MET A 79 -3.86 5.77 3.15
CA MET A 79 -2.47 5.79 2.68
C MET A 79 -1.95 4.37 2.40
N VAL A 80 -1.21 4.19 1.31
CA VAL A 80 -0.56 2.93 0.93
C VAL A 80 0.91 3.24 0.74
N ALA A 81 1.80 2.47 1.38
CA ALA A 81 3.23 2.64 1.16
C ALA A 81 3.64 2.04 -0.19
N MET A 82 4.57 2.69 -0.88
CA MET A 82 5.25 2.09 -2.02
C MET A 82 6.31 1.07 -1.52
N PRO A 83 6.21 -0.22 -1.86
CA PRO A 83 7.14 -1.26 -1.40
C PRO A 83 8.25 -1.56 -2.41
N SER A 84 8.46 -0.74 -3.44
CA SER A 84 9.53 -0.93 -4.43
C SER A 84 10.07 0.41 -4.91
N LYS A 85 11.40 0.54 -4.94
CA LYS A 85 12.10 1.72 -5.46
C LYS A 85 11.97 1.85 -6.97
N VAL A 86 12.08 0.76 -7.72
CA VAL A 86 12.00 0.84 -9.19
C VAL A 86 10.58 1.19 -9.66
N ILE A 87 9.55 0.74 -8.94
CA ILE A 87 8.16 1.15 -9.18
C ILE A 87 7.96 2.62 -8.78
N ASP A 88 8.54 3.06 -7.65
CA ASP A 88 8.51 4.46 -7.20
C ASP A 88 9.10 5.39 -8.27
N GLU A 89 10.19 4.99 -8.92
CA GLU A 89 10.84 5.76 -9.99
C GLU A 89 9.89 5.98 -11.19
N LEU A 90 9.18 4.95 -11.64
CA LEU A 90 8.20 5.09 -12.73
C LEU A 90 7.02 5.97 -12.30
N TRP A 91 6.58 5.86 -11.04
CA TRP A 91 5.52 6.71 -10.51
C TRP A 91 5.99 8.17 -10.43
N HIS A 92 7.22 8.40 -9.99
CA HIS A 92 7.84 9.71 -9.95
C HIS A 92 7.90 10.35 -11.34
N ALA A 93 8.37 9.61 -12.34
CA ALA A 93 8.37 10.06 -13.74
C ALA A 93 6.97 10.48 -14.19
N LEU A 94 5.94 9.69 -13.83
CA LEU A 94 4.56 10.02 -14.16
C LEU A 94 4.09 11.31 -13.46
N ILE A 95 4.50 11.55 -12.22
CA ILE A 95 4.16 12.78 -11.46
C ILE A 95 4.78 14.02 -12.10
N LEU A 96 6.00 13.92 -12.64
CA LEU A 96 6.66 15.02 -13.32
C LEU A 96 5.95 15.42 -14.62
N ASP A 97 5.32 14.49 -15.33
CA ASP A 97 4.35 14.80 -16.40
C ASP A 97 2.99 15.19 -15.76
N THR A 98 2.95 16.39 -15.16
CA THR A 98 1.85 16.85 -14.31
C THR A 98 0.48 16.83 -15.00
N ALA A 99 0.41 17.17 -16.29
CA ALA A 99 -0.83 17.13 -17.07
C ALA A 99 -1.34 15.69 -17.22
N ARG A 100 -0.45 14.76 -17.55
CA ARG A 100 -0.78 13.33 -17.64
C ARG A 100 -1.13 12.74 -16.28
N TYR A 101 -0.43 13.14 -15.22
CA TYR A 101 -0.71 12.67 -13.88
C TYR A 101 -2.08 13.11 -13.39
N GLN A 102 -2.43 14.38 -13.62
CA GLN A 102 -3.74 14.92 -13.28
C GLN A 102 -4.85 14.21 -14.06
N PHE A 103 -4.65 13.98 -15.36
CA PHE A 103 -5.56 13.20 -16.19
C PHE A 103 -5.75 11.78 -15.64
N PHE A 104 -4.65 11.08 -15.37
CA PHE A 104 -4.68 9.72 -14.82
C PHE A 104 -5.43 9.68 -13.49
N CYS A 105 -5.08 10.54 -12.54
CA CYS A 105 -5.69 10.59 -11.21
C CYS A 105 -7.20 10.88 -11.25
N ARG A 106 -7.65 11.78 -12.13
CA ARG A 106 -9.07 12.09 -12.29
C ARG A 106 -9.88 10.86 -12.72
N HIS A 107 -9.35 10.05 -13.63
CA HIS A 107 -10.05 8.88 -14.14
C HIS A 107 -9.90 7.66 -13.22
N ALA A 108 -8.70 7.42 -12.68
CA ALA A 108 -8.41 6.29 -11.81
C ALA A 108 -9.03 6.46 -10.40
N PHE A 109 -8.90 7.65 -9.80
CA PHE A 109 -9.25 7.89 -8.40
C PHE A 109 -10.30 8.97 -8.19
N GLY A 110 -10.53 9.84 -9.17
CA GLY A 110 -11.41 11.02 -9.07
C GLY A 110 -10.85 12.15 -8.23
N ARG A 111 -9.57 12.06 -7.84
CA ARG A 111 -8.81 13.06 -7.11
C ARG A 111 -7.33 12.75 -7.28
N VAL A 112 -6.46 13.71 -6.99
CA VAL A 112 -5.01 13.49 -6.99
C VAL A 112 -4.65 12.43 -5.94
N LEU A 113 -3.87 11.43 -6.35
CA LEU A 113 -3.21 10.53 -5.41
C LEU A 113 -1.91 11.21 -4.97
N HIS A 114 -1.79 11.55 -3.69
CA HIS A 114 -0.57 12.19 -3.19
C HIS A 114 0.53 11.14 -3.03
N HIS A 115 1.72 11.48 -3.51
CA HIS A 115 2.89 10.64 -3.41
C HIS A 115 3.68 10.98 -2.14
N THR A 116 4.16 9.95 -1.44
CA THR A 116 5.17 10.07 -0.39
C THR A 116 6.30 9.13 -0.77
N PRO A 117 7.55 9.62 -0.96
CA PRO A 117 8.64 8.78 -1.44
C PRO A 117 8.85 7.53 -0.59
N ALA A 118 9.13 6.41 -1.25
CA ALA A 118 9.20 5.12 -0.59
C ALA A 118 10.27 5.10 0.53
N ALA A 119 11.41 5.75 0.30
CA ALA A 119 12.48 5.92 1.28
C ALA A 119 12.00 6.71 2.52
N ALA A 120 11.24 7.80 2.31
CA ALA A 120 10.71 8.62 3.40
C ALA A 120 9.68 7.85 4.23
N MET A 121 8.87 6.99 3.60
CA MET A 121 7.91 6.15 4.31
C MET A 121 8.60 5.08 5.18
N ARG A 122 9.74 4.55 4.74
CA ARG A 122 10.52 3.59 5.56
C ARG A 122 11.20 4.23 6.76
N ALA A 123 11.68 5.45 6.62
CA ALA A 123 12.37 6.15 7.72
C ALA A 123 11.43 6.53 8.88
N GLN A 124 10.11 6.59 8.64
CA GLN A 124 9.14 6.97 9.67
C GLN A 124 8.51 5.72 10.31
N ALA A 125 8.32 5.72 11.64
CA ALA A 125 7.52 4.70 12.36
C ALA A 125 6.08 4.55 11.80
N ARG A 126 5.61 5.57 11.06
CA ARG A 126 4.35 5.57 10.28
C ARG A 126 4.38 4.62 9.07
N GLY A 127 5.51 4.06 8.67
CA GLY A 127 5.65 3.15 7.54
C GLY A 127 5.00 1.77 7.74
N ALA A 128 4.87 1.32 9.00
CA ALA A 128 4.38 -0.03 9.29
C ALA A 128 2.94 -0.25 8.81
N GLU A 129 1.97 0.60 9.16
CA GLU A 129 0.57 0.36 8.79
C GLU A 129 0.25 0.57 7.30
N PRO A 130 0.72 1.64 6.62
CA PRO A 130 0.56 1.78 5.18
C PRO A 130 1.25 0.67 4.38
N LEU A 131 2.38 0.12 4.86
CA LEU A 131 3.04 -1.02 4.25
C LEU A 131 2.28 -2.34 4.50
N ARG A 132 1.78 -2.59 5.71
CA ARG A 132 0.87 -3.71 6.01
C ARG A 132 -0.40 -3.66 5.17
N ARG A 133 -0.91 -2.46 4.90
CA ARG A 133 -2.06 -2.27 4.01
C ARG A 133 -1.68 -2.58 2.57
N ALA A 134 -0.53 -2.10 2.11
CA ALA A 134 -0.02 -2.44 0.78
C ALA A 134 0.10 -3.96 0.63
N TRP A 135 0.67 -4.65 1.62
CA TRP A 135 0.83 -6.10 1.65
C TRP A 135 -0.52 -6.82 1.53
N ARG A 136 -1.45 -6.57 2.47
CA ARG A 136 -2.77 -7.24 2.48
C ARG A 136 -3.55 -7.05 1.19
N LEU A 137 -3.52 -5.83 0.63
CA LEU A 137 -4.24 -5.52 -0.60
C LEU A 137 -3.52 -6.06 -1.85
N ALA A 138 -2.19 -6.12 -1.86
CA ALA A 138 -1.43 -6.71 -2.95
C ALA A 138 -1.63 -8.23 -3.00
N CYS A 139 -1.57 -8.91 -1.84
CA CYS A 139 -1.92 -10.32 -1.74
C CYS A 139 -3.34 -10.58 -2.25
N ALA A 140 -4.32 -9.78 -1.81
CA ALA A 140 -5.70 -9.90 -2.29
C ALA A 140 -5.86 -9.64 -3.80
N ASP A 141 -5.06 -8.75 -4.40
CA ASP A 141 -5.08 -8.50 -5.85
C ASP A 141 -4.53 -9.68 -6.67
N GLU A 142 -3.67 -10.50 -6.07
CA GLU A 142 -3.07 -11.70 -6.68
C GLU A 142 -3.73 -13.02 -6.22
N GLY A 143 -4.71 -12.97 -5.31
CA GLY A 143 -5.36 -14.17 -4.77
C GLY A 143 -4.53 -14.94 -3.75
N LEU A 144 -3.57 -14.29 -3.09
CA LEU A 144 -2.71 -14.86 -2.04
C LEU A 144 -3.31 -14.61 -0.64
N ASP A 145 -3.06 -15.53 0.30
CA ASP A 145 -3.34 -15.31 1.73
C ASP A 145 -2.23 -14.42 2.35
N PRO A 146 -2.52 -13.21 2.84
CA PRO A 146 -1.51 -12.33 3.42
C PRO A 146 -0.89 -12.85 4.73
N ARG A 147 -1.47 -13.84 5.40
CA ARG A 147 -0.92 -14.42 6.65
C ARG A 147 -0.02 -15.62 6.41
N GLN A 148 -0.18 -16.27 5.27
CA GLN A 148 0.51 -17.50 4.87
C GLN A 148 0.82 -17.42 3.38
N ALA A 149 1.45 -16.32 2.96
CA ALA A 149 1.67 -16.08 1.55
C ALA A 149 2.71 -17.07 1.03
N ALA A 150 2.33 -17.92 0.08
CA ALA A 150 3.26 -18.87 -0.55
C ALA A 150 4.33 -18.17 -1.42
N ALA A 151 4.07 -16.92 -1.83
CA ALA A 151 4.94 -16.10 -2.66
C ALA A 151 4.79 -14.61 -2.31
N LEU A 152 5.73 -13.79 -2.77
CA LEU A 152 5.63 -12.33 -2.67
C LEU A 152 4.74 -11.80 -3.79
N PRO A 153 3.85 -10.83 -3.52
CA PRO A 153 3.21 -10.08 -4.59
C PRO A 153 4.25 -9.36 -5.46
N LEU A 154 3.98 -9.22 -6.76
CA LEU A 154 4.88 -8.65 -7.76
C LEU A 154 5.55 -7.34 -7.29
N MET A 155 4.75 -6.39 -6.79
CA MET A 155 5.27 -5.09 -6.35
C MET A 155 6.19 -5.15 -5.11
N PHE A 156 6.17 -6.25 -4.33
CA PHE A 156 7.09 -6.50 -3.23
C PHE A 156 8.35 -7.26 -3.68
N GLU A 157 8.24 -8.07 -4.73
CA GLU A 157 9.35 -8.89 -5.23
C GLU A 157 10.32 -8.10 -6.12
N LEU A 158 9.80 -7.14 -6.89
CA LEU A 158 10.46 -6.60 -8.07
C LEU A 158 11.85 -5.99 -7.81
N ASP A 159 12.05 -5.30 -6.69
CA ASP A 159 13.35 -4.72 -6.33
C ASP A 159 14.43 -5.79 -6.15
N THR A 160 14.05 -6.97 -5.62
CA THR A 160 14.98 -8.09 -5.42
C THR A 160 15.25 -8.81 -6.74
N THR A 161 14.19 -9.10 -7.51
CA THR A 161 14.30 -9.80 -8.81
C THR A 161 15.11 -9.01 -9.84
N LEU A 162 15.00 -7.68 -9.83
CA LEU A 162 15.76 -6.80 -10.72
C LEU A 162 17.10 -6.34 -10.14
N ALA A 163 17.49 -6.84 -8.96
CA ALA A 163 18.73 -6.50 -8.27
C ALA A 163 18.97 -4.99 -8.10
N ILE A 164 17.92 -4.25 -7.74
CA ILE A 164 17.96 -2.80 -7.59
C ILE A 164 18.92 -2.40 -6.45
N PRO A 165 19.97 -1.60 -6.71
CA PRO A 165 20.88 -1.11 -5.67
C PRO A 165 20.14 -0.38 -4.54
N GLY A 166 20.32 -0.86 -3.31
CA GLY A 166 19.61 -0.35 -2.13
C GLY A 166 18.09 -0.53 -2.19
N GLY A 167 17.58 -1.40 -3.08
CA GLY A 167 16.18 -1.79 -3.17
C GLY A 167 15.67 -2.47 -1.91
N PHE A 168 14.36 -2.62 -1.82
CA PHE A 168 13.73 -3.26 -0.67
C PHE A 168 13.71 -4.77 -0.83
N ARG A 169 13.99 -5.47 0.29
CA ARG A 169 14.00 -6.93 0.37
C ARG A 169 12.91 -7.40 1.32
N TYR A 170 12.15 -8.37 0.86
CA TYR A 170 11.05 -8.98 1.59
C TYR A 170 11.18 -10.50 1.51
N GLU A 171 10.66 -11.19 2.51
CA GLU A 171 10.52 -12.64 2.51
C GLU A 171 9.06 -12.98 2.87
N PRO A 172 8.45 -13.98 2.21
CA PRO A 172 7.06 -14.35 2.49
C PRO A 172 6.90 -14.89 3.92
N ASP A 173 7.82 -15.77 4.34
CA ASP A 173 7.90 -16.32 5.70
C ASP A 173 9.34 -16.25 6.23
N CYS A 174 9.53 -15.59 7.37
CA CYS A 174 10.82 -15.42 8.04
C CYS A 174 10.95 -16.26 9.31
N SER A 175 10.33 -17.43 9.35
CA SER A 175 10.43 -18.35 10.49
C SER A 175 11.88 -18.80 10.81
N ARG A 176 12.87 -18.41 9.99
CA ARG A 176 14.31 -18.61 10.23
C ARG A 176 14.97 -17.35 10.83
N PRO A 177 15.69 -17.45 11.95
CA PRO A 177 16.44 -16.32 12.50
C PRO A 177 17.62 -15.93 11.60
N GLY A 178 17.84 -14.61 11.42
CA GLY A 178 19.01 -14.04 10.73
C GLY A 178 18.74 -13.24 9.46
N SER A 179 17.49 -13.08 9.03
CA SER A 179 17.17 -12.22 7.87
C SER A 179 16.96 -10.76 8.28
N SER A 180 17.61 -9.83 7.57
CA SER A 180 17.34 -8.38 7.64
C SER A 180 16.17 -7.95 6.72
N ALA A 181 15.51 -8.90 6.06
CA ALA A 181 14.38 -8.66 5.19
C ALA A 181 13.08 -8.45 5.98
N TRP A 182 12.13 -7.73 5.38
CA TRP A 182 10.81 -7.53 5.98
C TRP A 182 9.91 -8.73 5.72
N CYS A 183 9.24 -9.19 6.78
CA CYS A 183 8.51 -10.45 6.77
C CYS A 183 7.04 -10.27 6.37
N GLY A 184 6.63 -10.98 5.32
CA GLY A 184 5.26 -11.00 4.82
C GLY A 184 4.24 -11.40 5.88
N ASN A 185 4.52 -12.48 6.63
CA ASN A 185 3.65 -12.93 7.71
C ASN A 185 3.46 -11.87 8.82
N ALA A 186 4.51 -11.14 9.19
CA ALA A 186 4.41 -10.02 10.14
C ALA A 186 3.60 -8.85 9.55
N LEU A 187 3.70 -8.63 8.23
CA LEU A 187 2.91 -7.61 7.54
C LEU A 187 1.43 -7.98 7.36
N GLY A 188 1.13 -9.28 7.34
CA GLY A 188 -0.23 -9.83 7.28
C GLY A 188 -1.05 -9.60 8.54
N CYS A 189 -0.39 -9.32 9.67
CA CYS A 189 -1.03 -9.18 10.98
C CYS A 189 -1.51 -7.76 11.29
N GLY A 190 -2.70 -7.67 11.88
CA GLY A 190 -3.36 -6.39 12.20
C GLY A 190 -2.98 -5.80 13.56
N SER A 191 -2.34 -6.57 14.44
CA SER A 191 -1.91 -6.17 15.77
C SER A 191 -0.43 -6.48 15.97
N THR A 192 0.20 -5.81 16.94
CA THR A 192 1.57 -6.05 17.45
C THR A 192 1.79 -7.44 18.05
N GLY A 193 0.88 -8.41 17.84
CA GLY A 193 0.84 -9.70 18.52
C GLY A 193 1.11 -10.92 17.65
N CYS A 194 1.57 -10.76 16.42
CA CYS A 194 2.12 -11.88 15.65
C CYS A 194 3.64 -11.83 15.79
N GLY A 195 4.20 -12.82 16.50
CA GLY A 195 5.59 -12.85 16.90
C GLY A 195 6.56 -12.62 15.74
N SER A 196 7.23 -11.49 15.79
CA SER A 196 8.58 -11.33 15.26
C SER A 196 9.27 -10.35 16.19
N SER A 197 10.01 -10.89 17.15
CA SER A 197 11.09 -10.20 17.84
C SER A 197 12.01 -9.61 16.78
N HIS A 198 11.85 -8.31 16.50
CA HIS A 198 12.91 -7.46 16.00
C HIS A 198 13.01 -6.34 17.02
N GLY A 199 13.79 -6.63 18.07
CA GLY A 199 14.44 -5.59 18.83
C GLY A 199 15.40 -4.89 17.89
N SER A 200 15.22 -3.58 17.74
CA SER A 200 16.35 -2.74 17.35
C SER A 200 17.22 -2.63 18.60
N ASP A 201 18.40 -3.26 18.57
CA ASP A 201 19.46 -2.94 19.51
C ASP A 201 19.76 -1.44 19.38
N GLY A 202 19.63 -0.74 20.50
CA GLY A 202 19.73 0.70 20.60
C GLY A 202 19.83 1.16 22.04
N GLY A 203 20.81 0.63 22.77
CA GLY A 203 21.46 1.31 23.91
C GLY A 203 20.79 1.19 25.27
N ASP A 204 21.47 0.49 26.17
CA ASP A 204 21.26 0.51 27.61
C ASP A 204 21.30 1.93 28.19
N ALA A 205 20.32 2.23 29.05
CA ALA A 205 20.56 2.96 30.28
C ALA A 205 19.53 2.46 31.30
N GLY A 206 20.03 1.72 32.28
CA GLY A 206 19.26 1.16 33.37
C GLY A 206 18.65 2.23 34.29
N GLY A 207 17.73 1.75 35.12
CA GLY A 207 17.07 2.56 36.15
C GLY A 207 15.97 1.74 36.80
N ASP A 208 16.37 0.77 37.61
CA ASP A 208 15.52 0.11 38.58
C ASP A 208 14.82 1.15 39.48
N GLY A 209 13.54 0.91 39.78
CA GLY A 209 12.78 1.76 40.69
C GLY A 209 11.37 1.23 40.90
N GLY A 210 11.27 0.10 41.60
CA GLY A 210 10.01 -0.35 42.20
C GLY A 210 9.48 0.66 43.22
N GLY A 211 8.16 0.68 43.40
CA GLY A 211 7.51 1.54 44.38
C GLY A 211 5.99 1.42 44.30
N ASP A 212 5.46 0.45 45.03
CA ASP A 212 4.06 0.39 45.42
C ASP A 212 3.68 1.62 46.27
N GLY A 213 2.47 2.13 46.11
CA GLY A 213 1.97 3.22 46.96
C GLY A 213 0.53 3.60 46.66
N GLY A 214 -0.41 3.00 47.40
CA GLY A 214 -1.83 3.38 47.37
C GLY A 214 -2.13 4.68 48.14
N GLY A 215 -3.41 5.06 48.15
CA GLY A 215 -3.98 5.93 49.19
C GLY A 215 -4.72 7.19 48.73
N CYS A 216 -6.05 7.09 48.75
CA CYS A 216 -7.04 7.96 49.41
C CYS A 216 -6.98 9.51 49.37
N GLY A 217 -8.18 10.11 49.19
CA GLY A 217 -8.60 11.41 49.76
C GLY A 217 -8.80 12.50 48.71
N GLY A 218 -10.04 12.90 48.38
CA GLY A 218 -10.85 13.93 49.07
C GLY A 218 -11.17 15.01 48.00
N GLY A 219 -12.40 15.39 47.69
CA GLY A 219 -13.34 16.08 48.57
C GLY A 219 -13.01 17.57 48.57
N GLY A 220 -13.80 18.39 47.84
CA GLY A 220 -13.68 19.85 47.88
C GLY A 220 -14.29 20.53 46.65
N ASP A 221 -15.54 20.97 46.82
CA ASP A 221 -16.28 22.08 46.20
C ASP A 221 -16.53 22.09 44.67
#